data_AF-G4FP20-F1
#
_entry.id   AF-G4FP20-F1
#
_cell.length_a   1.000
_cell.length_b   1.000
_cell.length_c   1.000
_cell.angle_alpha   90.00
_cell.angle_beta   90.00
_cell.angle_gamma   90.00
#
_symmetry.space_group_name_H-M   'P 1'
#
loop_
_entity.id
_entity.type
_entity.pdbx_description
1 polymer ?
#
loop_
_entity_poly.entity_id
_entity_poly.type
_entity_poly.pdbx_seq_one_letter_code
_entity_poly.pdbx_strand_id
1 'polypeptide(L)'
;MTKKTFSGSRVLVAMAIGLAIGCAIAYFLKVLIENTPAEIDLTRLRLFYLMVIASSGLAGFAIESTRQLQEEAVDPVYRHPNAHRGRRGSQKK
;
A
#
# COMPACT_ATOMS: atom_id res chain seq x y z
N MET A 1 -23.07 2.89 18.07
CA MET A 1 -22.39 2.42 16.84
C MET A 1 -21.72 3.63 16.21
N THR A 2 -20.41 3.81 16.40
CA THR A 2 -19.65 4.92 15.81
C THR A 2 -19.44 4.58 14.33
N LYS A 3 -20.05 5.35 13.41
CA LYS A 3 -19.73 5.26 11.98
C LYS A 3 -18.24 5.60 11.82
N LYS A 4 -17.47 4.69 11.23
CA LYS A 4 -16.10 4.98 10.81
C LYS A 4 -16.21 5.84 9.56
N THR A 5 -15.77 7.09 9.66
CA THR A 5 -15.70 8.03 8.55
C THR A 5 -14.34 7.93 7.87
N PHE A 6 -14.31 8.30 6.59
CA PHE A 6 -13.11 8.37 5.77
C PHE A 6 -12.03 9.21 6.47
N SER A 7 -10.83 8.63 6.55
CA SER A 7 -9.66 9.18 7.23
C SER A 7 -8.54 9.41 6.23
N GLY A 8 -8.43 10.65 5.76
CA GLY A 8 -7.35 11.06 4.86
C GLY A 8 -5.95 10.90 5.45
N SER A 9 -5.80 11.07 6.78
CA SER A 9 -4.52 10.84 7.46
C SER A 9 -4.05 9.39 7.36
N ARG A 10 -4.97 8.41 7.46
CA ARG A 10 -4.63 6.99 7.24
C ARG A 10 -4.22 6.71 5.80
N VAL A 11 -4.87 7.36 4.84
CA VAL A 11 -4.49 7.27 3.42
C VAL A 11 -3.08 7.84 3.20
N LEU A 12 -2.75 8.98 3.81
CA LEU A 12 -1.40 9.56 3.74
C LEU A 12 -0.35 8.65 4.38
N VAL A 13 -0.66 8.01 5.51
CA VAL A 13 0.23 7.02 6.13
C VAL A 13 0.43 5.81 5.23
N ALA A 14 -0.64 5.28 4.63
CA ALA A 14 -0.54 4.16 3.70
C ALA A 14 0.29 4.52 2.45
N MET A 15 0.12 5.74 1.92
CA MET A 15 0.93 6.27 0.83
C MET A 15 2.41 6.41 1.24
N ALA A 16 2.70 6.92 2.45
CA ALA A 16 4.06 7.03 2.96
C ALA A 16 4.73 5.65 3.12
N ILE A 17 3.99 4.65 3.59
CA ILE A 17 4.47 3.25 3.64
C ILE A 17 4.75 2.73 2.23
N GLY A 18 3.85 2.98 1.28
CA GLY A 18 4.06 2.63 -0.13
C GLY A 18 5.31 3.26 -0.74
N LEU A 19 5.55 4.55 -0.46
CA LEU A 19 6.77 5.25 -0.89
C LEU A 19 8.02 4.64 -0.24
N ALA A 20 7.99 4.31 1.06
CA ALA A 20 9.10 3.69 1.76
C ALA A 20 9.46 2.31 1.16
N ILE A 21 8.45 1.50 0.85
CA ILE A 21 8.63 0.22 0.15
C ILE A 21 9.22 0.46 -1.26
N GLY A 22 8.69 1.44 -2.00
CA GLY A 22 9.19 1.81 -3.31
C GLY A 22 10.66 2.25 -3.29
N CYS A 23 11.08 3.01 -2.26
CA CYS A 23 12.48 3.38 -2.06
C CYS A 23 13.37 2.16 -1.78
N ALA A 24 12.91 1.21 -0.96
CA ALA A 24 13.65 -0.03 -0.70
C ALA A 24 13.84 -0.86 -1.98
N ILE A 25 12.78 -0.99 -2.79
CA ILE A 25 12.84 -1.69 -4.08
C ILE A 25 13.78 -0.95 -5.05
N ALA A 26 13.66 0.37 -5.17
CA ALA A 26 14.52 1.17 -6.04
C ALA A 26 16.00 1.07 -5.63
N TYR A 27 16.29 1.06 -4.33
CA TYR A 27 17.65 0.83 -3.83
C TYR A 27 18.16 -0.56 -4.18
N PHE A 28 17.35 -1.60 -4.00
CA PHE A 28 17.71 -2.96 -4.39
C PHE A 28 18.02 -3.06 -5.89
N LEU A 29 17.17 -2.48 -6.75
CA LEU A 29 17.39 -2.44 -8.20
C LEU A 29 18.64 -1.65 -8.56
N LYS A 30 18.90 -0.55 -7.86
CA LYS A 30 20.14 0.22 -8.02
C LYS A 30 21.38 -0.64 -7.78
N VAL A 31 21.40 -1.41 -6.69
CA VAL A 31 22.52 -2.32 -6.39
C VAL A 31 22.71 -3.34 -7.50
N LEU A 32 21.64 -3.94 -8.02
CA LEU A 32 21.76 -4.89 -9.14
C LEU A 32 22.32 -4.24 -10.41
N ILE A 33 21.82 -3.06 -10.75
CA ILE A 33 22.22 -2.34 -11.97
C ILE A 33 23.67 -1.88 -11.88
N GLU A 34 24.11 -1.34 -10.73
CA GLU A 34 25.50 -0.92 -10.52
C GLU A 34 26.50 -2.08 -10.59
N ASN A 35 26.06 -3.31 -10.34
CA ASN A 35 26.88 -4.51 -10.44
C ASN A 35 26.74 -5.25 -11.79
N THR A 36 25.98 -4.70 -12.74
CA THR A 36 25.78 -5.26 -14.07
C THR A 36 26.55 -4.43 -15.10
N PRO A 37 27.31 -5.02 -16.04
CA PRO A 37 28.14 -4.29 -17.01
C PRO A 37 27.33 -3.66 -18.17
N ALA A 38 26.15 -3.10 -17.87
CA ALA A 38 25.27 -2.47 -18.85
C ALA A 38 25.44 -0.95 -18.85
N GLU A 39 25.72 -0.36 -20.01
CA GLU A 39 25.66 1.10 -20.17
C GLU A 39 24.19 1.54 -20.28
N ILE A 40 23.72 2.26 -19.26
CA ILE A 40 22.35 2.77 -19.20
C ILE A 40 22.40 4.29 -19.06
N ASP A 41 21.62 4.98 -19.89
CA ASP A 41 21.44 6.42 -19.76
C ASP A 41 20.91 6.80 -18.35
N LEU A 42 21.61 7.74 -17.70
CA LEU A 42 21.33 8.16 -16.33
C LEU A 42 19.95 8.80 -16.18
N THR A 43 19.47 9.50 -17.22
CA THR A 43 18.17 10.17 -17.17
C THR A 43 17.04 9.15 -17.16
N ARG A 44 17.09 8.16 -18.06
CA ARG A 44 16.14 7.05 -18.08
C ARG A 44 16.15 6.26 -16.78
N LEU A 45 17.34 6.02 -16.23
CA LEU A 45 17.47 5.30 -14.97
C LEU A 45 16.83 6.05 -13.79
N ARG A 46 17.01 7.38 -13.73
CA ARG A 46 16.35 8.22 -12.71
C ARG A 46 14.83 8.24 -12.86
N LEU A 47 14.33 8.37 -14.09
CA LEU A 47 12.89 8.32 -14.37
C LEU A 47 12.29 6.97 -13.98
N PHE A 48 13.01 5.88 -14.25
CA PHE A 48 12.62 4.54 -13.84
C PHE A 48 12.50 4.42 -12.31
N TYR A 49 13.49 4.87 -11.54
CA TYR A 49 13.39 4.85 -10.08
C TYR A 49 12.26 5.73 -9.54
N LEU A 50 12.08 6.94 -10.10
CA LEU A 50 10.97 7.82 -9.74
C LEU A 50 9.61 7.15 -10.02
N MET A 51 9.47 6.48 -11.16
CA MET A 51 8.26 5.74 -11.52
C MET A 51 7.98 4.60 -10.52
N VAL A 52 8.99 3.82 -10.14
CA VAL A 52 8.85 2.73 -9.16
C VAL A 52 8.40 3.27 -7.79
N ILE A 53 9.03 4.35 -7.32
CA ILE A 53 8.69 4.95 -6.03
C ILE A 53 7.27 5.52 -6.05
N ALA A 54 6.95 6.34 -7.08
CA ALA A 54 5.65 6.98 -7.20
C ALA A 54 4.50 5.96 -7.34
N SER A 55 4.68 4.91 -8.14
CA SER A 55 3.68 3.85 -8.32
C SER A 55 3.43 3.07 -7.02
N SER A 56 4.47 2.82 -6.22
CA SER A 56 4.34 2.17 -4.91
C SER A 56 3.55 3.04 -3.92
N GLY A 57 3.81 4.35 -3.90
CA GLY A 57 3.03 5.30 -3.11
C GLY A 57 1.56 5.35 -3.53
N LEU A 58 1.30 5.46 -4.84
CA LEU A 58 -0.05 5.44 -5.42
C LEU A 58 -0.79 4.14 -5.10
N ALA A 59 -0.10 3.00 -5.10
CA ALA A 59 -0.68 1.72 -4.69
C ALA A 59 -1.13 1.76 -3.22
N GLY A 60 -0.30 2.26 -2.30
CA GLY A 60 -0.67 2.44 -0.89
C GLY A 60 -1.89 3.35 -0.71
N PHE A 61 -1.93 4.47 -1.45
CA PHE A 61 -3.08 5.38 -1.49
C PHE A 61 -4.36 4.66 -1.96
N ALA A 62 -4.29 3.96 -3.09
CA ALA A 62 -5.43 3.32 -3.72
C ALA A 62 -5.98 2.17 -2.86
N ILE A 63 -5.10 1.36 -2.26
CA ILE A 63 -5.47 0.26 -1.38
C ILE A 63 -6.22 0.78 -0.15
N GLU A 64 -5.68 1.78 0.56
CA GLU A 64 -6.31 2.30 1.78
C GLU A 64 -7.61 3.06 1.48
N SER A 65 -7.63 3.84 0.41
CA SER A 65 -8.85 4.53 -0.02
C SER A 65 -9.97 3.54 -0.35
N THR A 66 -9.65 2.50 -1.14
CA THR A 66 -10.61 1.45 -1.50
C THR A 66 -11.04 0.67 -0.27
N ARG A 67 -10.13 0.36 0.66
CA ARG A 67 -10.44 -0.31 1.92
C ARG A 67 -11.43 0.48 2.76
N GLN A 68 -11.23 1.79 2.89
CA GLN A 68 -12.16 2.66 3.63
C GLN A 68 -13.52 2.78 2.93
N LEU A 69 -13.55 2.91 1.60
CA LEU A 69 -14.80 2.95 0.84
C LEU A 69 -15.57 1.62 0.95
N GLN A 70 -14.87 0.49 0.97
CA GLN A 70 -15.47 -0.83 1.23
C GLN A 70 -16.00 -0.96 2.68
N GLU A 71 -15.32 -0.37 3.67
CA GLU A 71 -15.81 -0.33 5.06
C GLU A 71 -17.07 0.54 5.22
N GLU A 72 -17.21 1.61 4.43
CA GLU A 72 -18.37 2.50 4.45
C GLU A 72 -19.55 2.01 3.60
N ALA A 73 -19.33 1.05 2.69
CA ALA A 73 -20.37 0.51 1.82
C ALA A 73 -21.51 -0.12 2.64
N VAL A 74 -22.72 0.40 2.48
CA VAL A 74 -23.94 -0.05 3.18
C VAL A 74 -24.68 -1.14 2.40
N ASP A 75 -24.28 -1.38 1.15
CA ASP A 75 -24.92 -2.35 0.26
C ASP A 75 -24.73 -3.80 0.79
N PRO A 76 -25.82 -4.57 0.98
CA PRO A 76 -25.73 -5.96 1.43
C PRO A 76 -24.88 -6.86 0.53
N VAL A 77 -24.73 -6.56 -0.76
CA VAL A 77 -23.88 -7.31 -1.70
C VAL A 77 -22.38 -7.16 -1.40
N TYR A 78 -21.98 -6.00 -0.87
CA TYR A 78 -20.59 -5.68 -0.53
C TYR A 78 -20.25 -5.93 0.95
N ARG A 79 -21.25 -6.32 1.75
CA ARG A 79 -21.06 -6.68 3.15
C ARG A 79 -20.31 -8.02 3.22
N HIS A 80 -19.02 -7.99 3.55
CA HIS A 80 -18.28 -9.21 3.86
C HIS A 80 -18.99 -9.96 5.02
N PRO A 81 -19.49 -11.20 4.83
CA PRO A 81 -20.32 -11.87 5.84
C PRO A 81 -19.60 -12.24 7.15
N ASN A 82 -18.28 -12.07 7.23
CA ASN A 82 -17.44 -12.71 8.26
C ASN A 82 -16.60 -11.74 9.11
N ALA A 83 -17.15 -10.59 9.51
CA ALA A 83 -16.47 -9.67 10.43
C ALA A 83 -16.30 -10.21 11.88
N HIS A 84 -16.85 -11.38 12.23
CA HIS A 84 -16.87 -11.92 13.60
C HIS A 84 -16.10 -13.24 13.83
N ARG A 85 -15.44 -13.82 12.83
CA ARG A 85 -14.83 -15.18 12.95
C ARG A 85 -13.43 -15.22 13.59
N GLY A 86 -13.07 -14.26 14.46
CA GLY A 86 -11.77 -14.20 15.13
C GLY A 86 -11.80 -14.16 16.66
N ARG A 87 -12.98 -14.12 17.31
CA ARG A 87 -13.09 -13.86 18.76
C ARG A 87 -13.69 -15.03 19.55
N ARG A 88 -13.30 -16.27 19.24
CA ARG A 88 -13.58 -17.45 20.06
C ARG A 88 -12.33 -18.31 20.17
N GLY A 89 -11.53 -18.03 21.17
CA GLY A 89 -10.33 -18.80 21.47
C GLY A 89 -9.48 -18.19 22.58
N SER A 90 -10.09 -17.95 23.75
CA SER A 90 -9.40 -18.02 25.06
C SER A 90 -10.38 -17.59 26.15
N GLN A 91 -11.25 -18.50 26.56
CA GLN A 91 -11.80 -18.47 27.91
C GLN A 91 -11.33 -19.78 28.56
N LYS A 92 -10.09 -19.78 29.04
CA LYS A 92 -9.62 -20.82 29.96
C LYS A 92 -10.35 -20.60 31.29
N LYS A 93 -11.16 -21.57 31.69
CA LYS A 93 -11.38 -21.90 33.10
C LYS A 93 -10.29 -22.87 33.53
#